data_AF-A0A5N6LM67-F1
#
_entry.id   AF-A0A5N6LM67-F1
#
_cell.length_a   1.000
_cell.length_b   1.000
_cell.length_c   1.000
_cell.angle_alpha   90.00
_cell.angle_beta   90.00
_cell.angle_gamma   90.00
#
_symmetry.space_group_name_H-M   'P 1'
#
loop_
_entity.id
_entity.type
_entity.pdbx_description
1 polymer ?
#
loop_
_entity_poly.entity_id
_entity_poly.type
_entity_poly.pdbx_seq_one_letter_code
_entity_poly.pdbx_strand_id
1 'polypeptide(L)'
;MSNSNFTFISDRQKGIIPAISKVFPSAEHRYCLRHIHENMRQKWRGEFLKNLLWKCASATTIPKFESMMEEIRKQDSTLFDWLKQIPPKHWARAYFTGARDKPVITCLEYIREYMMKRILVVHKLISKCDGPLTPNATKAFNTIKSEASQYTVIWNTSNKYQVNGPWSDQRVVDVGQRTCSCRRWELTGMPCKHAVAVNWNMAVNGIEVGIPESWVSKVYWLDTWKKVYQSTVNPINGKDLWIPSTCPTTLLPPKHHKQIGRPKKKRKKAVDELNQGVSKNGKMVRAGNTITCTLCKDIGHNKRTCNGQRQNG
;
A
#
# COMPACT_ATOMS: atom_id res chain seq x y z
N MET A 1 -5.27 -20.60 -2.29
CA MET A 1 -4.35 -19.56 -2.80
C MET A 1 -5.18 -18.32 -3.18
N SER A 2 -5.31 -17.38 -2.27
CA SER A 2 -5.89 -16.04 -2.47
C SER A 2 -5.34 -15.21 -1.31
N ASN A 3 -4.77 -14.01 -1.43
CA ASN A 3 -4.54 -13.09 -2.52
C ASN A 3 -3.30 -12.27 -2.13
N SER A 4 -2.35 -12.11 -3.04
CA SER A 4 -1.48 -10.94 -2.97
C SER A 4 -2.34 -9.73 -3.35
N ASN A 5 -2.56 -8.79 -2.42
CA ASN A 5 -3.26 -7.51 -2.68
C ASN A 5 -2.43 -6.64 -3.64
N PHE A 6 -2.46 -6.96 -4.94
CA PHE A 6 -1.82 -6.16 -5.96
C PHE A 6 -2.66 -4.92 -6.27
N THR A 7 -1.97 -3.84 -6.60
CA THR A 7 -2.59 -2.62 -7.11
C THR A 7 -2.01 -2.36 -8.49
N PHE A 8 -2.87 -2.30 -9.51
CA PHE A 8 -2.48 -1.98 -10.87
C PHE A 8 -2.78 -0.51 -11.17
N ILE A 9 -1.78 0.25 -11.61
CA ILE A 9 -1.98 1.62 -12.10
C ILE A 9 -1.88 1.61 -13.63
N SER A 10 -2.90 2.07 -14.34
CA SER A 10 -2.91 2.06 -15.82
C SER A 10 -3.56 3.30 -16.44
N ASP A 11 -3.43 3.42 -17.76
CA ASP A 11 -3.99 4.49 -18.60
C ASP A 11 -5.46 4.27 -19.02
N ARG A 12 -6.13 3.22 -18.49
CA ARG A 12 -7.54 2.87 -18.78
C ARG A 12 -7.82 2.44 -20.22
N GLN A 13 -6.86 1.83 -20.93
CA GLN A 13 -7.17 1.22 -22.23
C GLN A 13 -8.28 0.16 -22.11
N LYS A 14 -9.17 0.11 -23.11
CA LYS A 14 -10.42 -0.68 -23.11
C LYS A 14 -10.23 -2.18 -22.77
N GLY A 15 -9.06 -2.75 -23.03
CA GLY A 15 -8.75 -4.16 -22.72
C GLY A 15 -8.17 -4.42 -21.32
N ILE A 16 -7.65 -3.40 -20.65
CA ILE A 16 -6.91 -3.58 -19.38
C ILE A 16 -7.86 -3.83 -18.21
N ILE A 17 -8.99 -3.09 -18.14
CA ILE A 17 -9.96 -3.24 -17.05
C ILE A 17 -10.56 -4.66 -17.02
N PRO A 18 -11.05 -5.22 -18.14
CA PRO A 18 -11.55 -6.60 -18.15
C PRO A 18 -10.46 -7.64 -17.88
N ALA A 19 -9.23 -7.42 -18.38
CA ALA A 19 -8.12 -8.35 -18.18
C ALA A 19 -7.69 -8.43 -16.71
N ILE A 20 -7.58 -7.30 -16.01
CA ILE A 20 -7.26 -7.27 -14.58
C ILE A 20 -8.37 -7.95 -13.79
N SER A 21 -9.63 -7.67 -14.10
CA SER A 21 -10.76 -8.31 -13.40
C SER A 21 -10.81 -9.83 -13.62
N LYS A 22 -10.33 -10.33 -14.77
CA LYS A 22 -10.30 -11.76 -15.10
C LYS A 22 -9.11 -12.48 -14.47
N VAL A 23 -7.92 -11.89 -14.48
CA VAL A 23 -6.66 -12.54 -14.05
C VAL A 23 -6.37 -12.27 -12.57
N PHE A 24 -6.75 -11.10 -12.06
CA PHE A 24 -6.51 -10.65 -10.69
C PHE A 24 -7.78 -10.05 -10.07
N PRO A 25 -8.82 -10.87 -9.79
CA PRO A 25 -10.13 -10.39 -9.36
C PRO A 25 -10.11 -9.61 -8.04
N SER A 26 -9.10 -9.84 -7.19
CA SER A 26 -8.94 -9.17 -5.90
C SER A 26 -7.91 -8.03 -5.91
N ALA A 27 -7.39 -7.66 -7.09
CA ALA A 27 -6.48 -6.54 -7.21
C ALA A 27 -7.23 -5.21 -7.28
N GLU A 28 -6.72 -4.21 -6.58
CA GLU A 28 -7.17 -2.84 -6.78
C GLU A 28 -6.70 -2.34 -8.15
N HIS A 29 -7.58 -1.65 -8.87
CA HIS A 29 -7.21 -0.95 -10.08
C HIS A 29 -7.25 0.56 -9.85
N ARG A 30 -6.16 1.24 -10.19
CA ARG A 30 -6.01 2.69 -10.09
C ARG A 30 -5.71 3.26 -11.48
N TYR A 31 -6.12 4.50 -11.68
CA TYR A 31 -5.92 5.25 -12.90
C TYR A 31 -4.71 6.15 -12.73
N CYS A 32 -3.81 6.08 -13.71
CA CYS A 32 -2.61 6.88 -13.69
C CYS A 32 -2.97 8.37 -13.80
N LEU A 33 -2.67 9.14 -12.76
CA LEU A 33 -2.95 10.57 -12.71
C LEU A 33 -2.28 11.34 -13.87
N ARG A 34 -1.08 10.90 -14.29
CA ARG A 34 -0.38 11.48 -15.46
C ARG A 34 -1.24 11.37 -16.73
N HIS A 35 -1.87 10.21 -16.97
CA HIS A 35 -2.72 10.01 -18.14
C HIS A 35 -4.06 10.77 -18.01
N ILE A 36 -4.61 10.88 -16.79
CA ILE A 36 -5.76 11.76 -16.53
C ILE A 36 -5.42 13.20 -16.93
N HIS A 37 -4.25 13.69 -16.52
CA HIS A 37 -3.79 15.01 -16.91
C HIS A 37 -3.50 15.16 -18.40
N GLU A 38 -2.91 14.16 -19.06
CA GLU A 38 -2.68 14.22 -20.51
C GLU A 38 -3.99 14.35 -21.27
N ASN A 39 -5.04 13.63 -20.84
CA ASN A 39 -6.39 13.76 -21.38
C ASN A 39 -7.00 15.13 -21.03
N MET A 40 -6.83 15.60 -19.80
CA MET A 40 -7.27 16.92 -19.35
C MET A 40 -6.68 18.03 -20.23
N ARG A 41 -5.35 17.99 -20.46
CA ARG A 41 -4.59 19.01 -21.21
C ARG A 41 -4.97 19.10 -22.69
N GLN A 42 -5.68 18.12 -23.24
CA GLN A 42 -6.23 18.24 -24.59
C GLN A 42 -7.29 19.35 -24.68
N LYS A 43 -8.07 19.55 -23.62
CA LYS A 43 -9.15 20.56 -23.54
C LYS A 43 -8.81 21.72 -22.59
N TRP A 44 -8.31 21.41 -21.39
CA TRP A 44 -8.00 22.37 -20.33
C TRP A 44 -6.50 22.46 -20.11
N ARG A 45 -5.88 23.52 -20.63
CA ARG A 45 -4.43 23.75 -20.55
C ARG A 45 -4.11 24.75 -19.45
N GLY A 46 -2.95 24.60 -18.82
CA GLY A 46 -2.42 25.56 -17.86
C GLY A 46 -1.79 24.89 -16.65
N GLU A 47 -0.69 25.46 -16.17
CA GLU A 47 0.03 24.95 -15.00
C GLU A 47 -0.81 25.06 -13.72
N PHE A 48 -1.66 26.09 -13.62
CA PHE A 48 -2.58 26.27 -12.50
C PHE A 48 -3.59 25.11 -12.37
N LEU A 49 -4.28 24.74 -13.45
CA LEU A 49 -5.25 23.64 -13.45
C LEU A 49 -4.59 22.29 -13.22
N LYS A 50 -3.39 22.08 -13.77
CA LYS A 50 -2.55 20.93 -13.45
C LYS A 50 -2.25 20.87 -11.94
N ASN A 51 -1.83 21.98 -11.34
CA ASN A 51 -1.53 22.01 -9.90
C ASN A 51 -2.78 21.71 -9.05
N LEU A 52 -3.95 22.22 -9.43
CA LEU A 52 -5.22 21.88 -8.76
C LEU A 52 -5.56 20.40 -8.88
N LEU A 53 -5.41 19.80 -10.06
CA LEU A 53 -5.62 18.36 -10.26
C LEU A 53 -4.69 17.53 -9.35
N TRP A 54 -3.41 17.90 -9.23
CA TRP A 54 -2.46 17.19 -8.38
C TRP A 54 -2.76 17.35 -6.89
N LYS A 55 -3.11 18.56 -6.46
CA LYS A 55 -3.55 18.83 -5.08
C LYS A 55 -4.79 18.01 -4.72
N CYS A 56 -5.76 17.96 -5.64
CA CYS A 56 -6.97 17.17 -5.50
C CYS A 56 -6.65 15.67 -5.37
N ALA A 57 -5.90 15.11 -6.31
CA ALA A 57 -5.54 13.69 -6.30
C ALA A 57 -4.68 13.27 -5.10
N SER A 58 -3.87 14.20 -4.56
CA SER A 58 -2.96 13.94 -3.43
C SER A 58 -3.60 14.15 -2.06
N ALA A 59 -4.83 14.68 -1.99
CA ALA A 59 -5.54 14.90 -0.75
C ALA A 59 -5.64 13.58 0.05
N THR A 60 -5.34 13.65 1.35
CA THR A 60 -5.24 12.48 2.23
C THR A 60 -6.53 12.15 2.96
N THR A 61 -7.51 13.06 2.96
CA THR A 61 -8.82 12.89 3.60
C THR A 61 -9.94 13.25 2.63
N ILE A 62 -11.11 12.61 2.80
CA ILE A 62 -12.29 12.86 1.97
C ILE A 62 -12.71 14.34 2.00
N PRO A 63 -12.80 15.02 3.17
CA PRO A 63 -13.17 16.44 3.19
C PRO A 63 -12.18 17.33 2.45
N LYS A 64 -10.87 17.04 2.53
CA LYS A 64 -9.87 17.82 1.80
C LYS A 64 -9.98 17.61 0.29
N PHE A 65 -10.26 16.38 -0.15
CA PHE A 65 -10.51 16.08 -1.56
C PHE A 65 -11.73 16.86 -2.08
N GLU A 66 -12.86 16.83 -1.35
CA GLU A 66 -14.09 17.53 -1.73
C GLU A 66 -13.88 19.05 -1.82
N SER A 67 -13.14 19.63 -0.87
CA SER A 67 -12.74 21.04 -0.91
C SER A 67 -11.92 21.40 -2.15
N MET A 68 -11.01 20.52 -2.59
CA MET A 68 -10.21 20.76 -3.81
C MET A 68 -11.04 20.56 -5.09
N MET A 69 -11.97 19.61 -5.11
CA MET A 69 -12.93 19.47 -6.21
C MET A 69 -13.82 20.72 -6.35
N GLU A 70 -14.22 21.30 -5.22
CA GLU A 70 -14.99 22.53 -5.19
C GLU A 70 -14.18 23.76 -5.66
N GLU A 71 -12.89 23.81 -5.34
CA GLU A 71 -11.98 24.83 -5.89
C GLU A 71 -11.85 24.70 -7.41
N ILE A 72 -11.76 23.48 -7.95
CA ILE A 72 -11.78 23.25 -9.40
C ILE A 72 -13.10 23.74 -10.00
N ARG A 73 -14.25 23.48 -9.36
CA ARG A 73 -15.58 23.93 -9.82
C ARG A 73 -15.68 25.46 -9.94
N LYS A 74 -15.10 26.18 -8.97
CA LYS A 74 -15.05 27.65 -8.98
C LYS A 74 -14.23 28.21 -10.13
N GLN A 75 -13.18 27.51 -10.53
CA GLN A 75 -12.28 27.93 -11.61
C GLN A 75 -12.82 27.54 -12.99
N ASP A 76 -13.35 26.32 -13.11
CA ASP A 76 -13.92 25.79 -14.35
C ASP A 76 -14.93 24.68 -14.03
N SER A 77 -16.23 24.99 -14.19
CA SER A 77 -17.31 24.04 -13.97
C SER A 77 -17.30 22.86 -14.97
N THR A 78 -16.83 23.09 -16.20
CA THR A 78 -16.78 22.04 -17.23
C THR A 78 -15.67 21.03 -16.95
N LEU A 79 -14.54 21.47 -16.38
CA LEU A 79 -13.47 20.59 -15.92
C LEU A 79 -13.93 19.75 -14.72
N PHE A 80 -14.65 20.37 -13.79
CA PHE A 80 -15.25 19.67 -12.66
C PHE A 80 -16.19 18.55 -13.12
N ASP A 81 -17.12 18.84 -14.03
CA ASP A 81 -18.06 17.86 -14.56
C ASP A 81 -17.36 16.70 -15.28
N TRP A 82 -16.25 16.99 -15.98
CA TRP A 82 -15.43 15.95 -16.61
C TRP A 82 -14.70 15.08 -15.59
N LEU A 83 -14.09 15.67 -14.55
CA LEU A 83 -13.39 14.92 -13.50
C LEU A 83 -14.37 14.06 -12.69
N LYS A 84 -15.60 14.53 -12.46
CA LYS A 84 -16.65 13.80 -11.74
C LYS A 84 -17.04 12.49 -12.43
N GLN A 85 -16.83 12.37 -13.74
CA GLN A 85 -17.05 11.12 -14.49
C GLN A 85 -16.00 10.04 -14.19
N ILE A 86 -14.89 10.40 -13.51
CA ILE A 86 -13.83 9.48 -13.14
C ILE A 86 -14.00 9.13 -11.65
N PRO A 87 -14.36 7.89 -11.27
CA PRO A 87 -14.61 7.56 -9.88
C PRO A 87 -13.38 7.80 -8.98
N PRO A 88 -13.47 8.61 -7.90
CA PRO A 88 -12.34 9.01 -7.05
C PRO A 88 -11.52 7.85 -6.48
N LYS A 89 -12.17 6.73 -6.15
CA LYS A 89 -11.52 5.49 -5.67
C LYS A 89 -10.37 4.99 -6.55
N HIS A 90 -10.36 5.35 -7.84
CA HIS A 90 -9.33 4.94 -8.76
C HIS A 90 -8.18 5.94 -8.90
N TRP A 91 -8.33 7.21 -8.52
CA TRP A 91 -7.31 8.23 -8.82
C TRP A 91 -7.00 9.22 -7.69
N ALA A 92 -7.78 9.22 -6.62
CA ALA A 92 -7.62 10.12 -5.48
C ALA A 92 -7.18 9.36 -4.22
N ARG A 93 -6.08 9.81 -3.63
CA ARG A 93 -5.43 9.18 -2.49
C ARG A 93 -6.32 9.05 -1.26
N ALA A 94 -7.21 10.01 -1.02
CA ALA A 94 -8.20 9.99 0.06
C ALA A 94 -9.10 8.74 0.06
N TYR A 95 -9.19 8.04 -1.07
CA TYR A 95 -10.03 6.87 -1.27
C TYR A 95 -9.23 5.56 -1.48
N PHE A 96 -7.89 5.59 -1.37
CA PHE A 96 -7.05 4.41 -1.53
C PHE A 96 -6.93 3.62 -0.23
N THR A 97 -6.85 2.29 -0.35
CA THR A 97 -6.49 1.42 0.79
C THR A 97 -5.05 0.93 0.63
N GLY A 98 -4.21 1.12 1.66
CA GLY A 98 -2.82 0.59 1.71
C GLY A 98 -1.75 1.32 0.87
N ALA A 99 -0.48 1.18 1.30
CA ALA A 99 0.69 1.88 0.75
C ALA A 99 1.44 1.05 -0.31
N ARG A 100 1.44 1.41 -1.61
CA ARG A 100 2.16 0.65 -2.68
C ARG A 100 2.35 1.37 -4.04
N ASP A 101 3.05 2.52 -4.08
CA ASP A 101 3.30 3.27 -5.35
C ASP A 101 4.72 3.11 -5.94
N LYS A 102 5.31 1.89 -5.96
CA LYS A 102 6.67 1.65 -6.52
C LYS A 102 6.72 0.44 -7.47
N PRO A 103 7.56 0.45 -8.55
CA PRO A 103 7.81 -0.75 -9.36
C PRO A 103 8.20 -1.94 -8.48
N VAL A 104 7.84 -3.18 -8.87
CA VAL A 104 7.99 -4.37 -8.01
C VAL A 104 9.38 -4.46 -7.37
N ILE A 105 10.45 -4.30 -8.16
CA ILE A 105 11.83 -4.31 -7.65
C ILE A 105 12.03 -3.21 -6.61
N THR A 106 11.66 -1.96 -6.92
CA THR A 106 11.79 -0.83 -5.99
C THR A 106 10.89 -0.96 -4.76
N CYS A 107 9.76 -1.65 -4.87
CA CYS A 107 8.86 -1.95 -3.75
C CYS A 107 9.47 -3.01 -2.83
N LEU A 108 10.03 -4.08 -3.40
CA LEU A 108 10.74 -5.11 -2.67
C LEU A 108 11.99 -4.54 -1.97
N GLU A 109 12.77 -3.71 -2.66
CA GLU A 109 13.90 -2.99 -2.06
C GLU A 109 13.47 -2.10 -0.89
N TYR A 110 12.35 -1.38 -1.05
CA TYR A 110 11.80 -0.56 0.04
C TYR A 110 11.37 -1.41 1.25
N ILE A 111 10.69 -2.55 1.01
CA ILE A 111 10.27 -3.47 2.08
C ILE A 111 11.52 -4.05 2.77
N ARG A 112 12.53 -4.48 2.01
CA ARG A 112 13.81 -4.98 2.52
C ARG A 112 14.47 -3.96 3.44
N GLU A 113 14.66 -2.73 2.96
CA GLU A 113 15.25 -1.63 3.75
C GLU A 113 14.41 -1.29 5.00
N TYR A 114 13.09 -1.27 4.86
CA TYR A 114 12.18 -1.02 5.98
C TYR A 114 12.33 -2.10 7.05
N MET A 115 12.32 -3.38 6.66
CA MET A 115 12.49 -4.52 7.57
C MET A 115 13.85 -4.46 8.27
N MET A 116 14.94 -4.21 7.54
CA MET A 116 16.28 -4.06 8.12
C MET A 116 16.32 -2.93 9.17
N LYS A 117 15.83 -1.73 8.82
CA LYS A 117 15.78 -0.59 9.74
C LYS A 117 14.89 -0.91 10.95
N ARG A 118 13.75 -1.55 10.74
CA ARG A 118 12.82 -1.93 11.81
C ARG A 118 13.43 -2.95 12.76
N ILE A 119 14.07 -4.00 12.25
CA ILE A 119 14.76 -5.02 13.05
C ILE A 119 15.82 -4.36 13.93
N LEU A 120 16.66 -3.48 13.36
CA LEU A 120 17.68 -2.76 14.13
C LEU A 120 17.08 -1.88 15.23
N VAL A 121 16.03 -1.10 14.92
CA VAL A 121 15.34 -0.26 15.91
C VAL A 121 14.75 -1.12 17.03
N VAL A 122 14.12 -2.24 16.69
CA VAL A 122 13.54 -3.16 17.68
C VAL A 122 14.63 -3.80 18.54
N HIS A 123 15.77 -4.24 17.98
CA HIS A 123 16.89 -4.74 18.78
C HIS A 123 17.40 -3.70 19.78
N LYS A 124 17.58 -2.45 19.35
CA LYS A 124 17.99 -1.35 20.24
C LYS A 124 16.97 -1.04 21.33
N LEU A 125 15.68 -1.23 21.06
CA LEU A 125 14.65 -1.11 22.08
C LEU A 125 14.74 -2.27 23.06
N ILE A 126 14.76 -3.50 22.56
CA ILE A 126 14.85 -4.73 23.36
C ILE A 126 16.09 -4.71 24.28
N SER A 127 17.24 -4.21 23.82
CA SER A 127 18.46 -4.14 24.63
C SER A 127 18.38 -3.16 25.80
N LYS A 128 17.40 -2.26 25.78
CA LYS A 128 17.13 -1.27 26.83
C LYS A 128 15.90 -1.62 27.67
N CYS A 129 15.23 -2.74 27.35
CA CYS A 129 14.04 -3.16 28.08
C CYS A 129 14.45 -4.04 29.26
N ASP A 130 13.95 -3.69 30.43
CA ASP A 130 14.07 -4.49 31.64
C ASP A 130 12.77 -5.24 31.94
N GLY A 131 12.90 -6.39 32.62
CA GLY A 131 11.77 -7.23 33.02
C GLY A 131 11.29 -8.23 31.96
N PRO A 132 10.21 -8.97 32.23
CA PRO A 132 9.78 -10.08 31.38
C PRO A 132 8.89 -9.70 30.19
N LEU A 133 8.22 -8.54 30.23
CA LEU A 133 7.19 -8.14 29.26
C LEU A 133 7.65 -7.01 28.33
N THR A 134 7.04 -6.92 27.14
CA THR A 134 7.28 -5.80 26.20
C THR A 134 6.91 -4.45 26.82
N PRO A 135 7.56 -3.32 26.44
CA PRO A 135 7.36 -2.03 27.10
C PRO A 135 5.91 -1.58 27.23
N ASN A 136 5.12 -1.75 26.17
CA ASN A 136 3.70 -1.39 26.17
C ASN A 136 2.89 -2.31 27.07
N ALA A 137 3.19 -3.61 27.09
CA ALA A 137 2.55 -4.57 27.97
C ALA A 137 2.91 -4.31 29.43
N THR A 138 4.18 -4.01 29.73
CA THR A 138 4.64 -3.60 31.07
C THR A 138 3.88 -2.36 31.55
N LYS A 139 3.77 -1.33 30.71
CA LYS A 139 3.03 -0.11 31.06
C LYS A 139 1.56 -0.41 31.36
N ALA A 140 0.89 -1.15 30.48
CA ALA A 140 -0.51 -1.54 30.66
C ALA A 140 -0.71 -2.39 31.92
N PHE A 141 0.18 -3.36 32.16
CA PHE A 141 0.07 -4.27 33.29
C PHE A 141 0.38 -3.57 34.62
N ASN A 142 1.27 -2.58 34.64
CA ASN A 142 1.50 -1.76 35.83
C ASN A 142 0.26 -0.95 36.22
N THR A 143 -0.50 -0.43 35.25
CA THR A 143 -1.80 0.20 35.53
C THR A 143 -2.77 -0.80 36.15
N ILE A 144 -2.86 -2.02 35.59
CA ILE A 144 -3.72 -3.07 36.14
C ILE A 144 -3.32 -3.45 37.58
N LYS A 145 -2.01 -3.59 37.85
CA LYS A 145 -1.49 -3.86 39.19
C LYS A 145 -1.86 -2.74 40.17
N SER A 146 -1.73 -1.48 39.76
CA SER A 146 -2.15 -0.34 40.58
C SER A 146 -3.63 -0.42 40.96
N GLU A 147 -4.52 -0.70 39.99
CA GLU A 147 -5.95 -0.87 40.25
C GLU A 147 -6.26 -2.08 41.15
N ALA A 148 -5.49 -3.17 41.04
CA ALA A 148 -5.69 -4.38 41.82
C ALA A 148 -5.48 -4.18 43.33
N SER A 149 -4.68 -3.18 43.73
CA SER A 149 -4.39 -2.88 45.14
C SER A 149 -5.62 -2.54 45.99
N GLN A 150 -6.72 -2.13 45.34
CA GLN A 150 -7.96 -1.73 46.00
C GLN A 150 -8.93 -2.90 46.23
N TYR A 151 -8.53 -4.13 45.89
CA TYR A 151 -9.41 -5.30 45.93
C TYR A 151 -9.05 -6.22 47.08
N THR A 152 -10.09 -6.82 47.68
CA THR A 152 -10.00 -7.85 48.70
C THR A 152 -10.43 -9.19 48.12
N VAL A 153 -9.88 -10.28 48.64
CA VAL A 153 -10.06 -11.63 48.08
C VAL A 153 -10.57 -12.57 49.16
N ILE A 154 -11.59 -13.36 48.84
CA ILE A 154 -12.15 -14.43 49.65
C ILE A 154 -12.00 -15.74 48.88
N TRP A 155 -11.30 -16.70 49.48
CA TRP A 155 -11.05 -18.00 48.86
C TRP A 155 -12.15 -19.01 49.21
N ASN A 156 -12.56 -19.83 48.25
CA ASN A 156 -13.58 -20.87 48.47
C ASN A 156 -12.99 -22.25 48.83
N THR A 157 -11.71 -22.33 49.21
CA THR A 157 -10.98 -23.59 49.51
C THR A 157 -10.72 -24.48 48.28
N SER A 158 -10.96 -23.99 47.06
CA SER A 158 -10.72 -24.71 45.80
C SER A 158 -10.01 -23.79 44.78
N ASN A 159 -10.35 -23.85 43.49
CA ASN A 159 -9.70 -23.02 42.46
C ASN A 159 -10.39 -21.66 42.25
N LYS A 160 -11.39 -21.30 43.06
CA LYS A 160 -12.19 -20.10 42.84
C LYS A 160 -12.04 -19.10 43.97
N TYR A 161 -12.00 -17.84 43.57
CA TYR A 161 -11.82 -16.71 44.46
C TYR A 161 -12.88 -15.68 44.15
N GLN A 162 -13.58 -15.24 45.18
CA GLN A 162 -14.41 -14.04 45.10
C GLN A 162 -13.51 -12.83 45.37
N VAL A 163 -13.62 -11.83 44.50
CA VAL A 163 -12.83 -10.60 44.59
C VAL A 163 -13.79 -9.44 44.72
N ASN A 164 -13.68 -8.65 45.79
CA ASN A 164 -14.52 -7.49 46.06
C ASN A 164 -13.68 -6.22 45.95
N GLY A 165 -14.18 -5.24 45.20
CA GLY A 165 -13.56 -3.93 45.07
C GLY A 165 -14.54 -2.77 45.23
N PRO A 166 -14.08 -1.54 44.96
CA PRO A 166 -14.90 -0.34 45.05
C PRO A 166 -16.14 -0.39 44.12
N TRP A 167 -17.16 0.42 44.45
CA TRP A 167 -18.41 0.56 43.68
C TRP A 167 -19.16 -0.76 43.43
N SER A 168 -19.13 -1.67 44.41
CA SER A 168 -19.78 -2.98 44.31
C SER A 168 -19.24 -3.86 43.16
N ASP A 169 -17.99 -3.64 42.72
CA ASP A 169 -17.36 -4.53 41.74
C ASP A 169 -16.95 -5.85 42.41
N GLN A 170 -17.84 -6.83 42.32
CA GLN A 170 -17.60 -8.20 42.76
C GLN A 170 -17.41 -9.12 41.56
N ARG A 171 -16.32 -9.90 41.56
CA ARG A 171 -16.01 -10.86 40.50
C ARG A 171 -15.61 -12.21 41.07
N VAL A 172 -15.73 -13.23 40.23
CA VAL A 172 -15.22 -14.57 40.51
C VAL A 172 -14.05 -14.83 39.56
N VAL A 173 -12.91 -15.22 40.11
CA VAL A 173 -11.72 -15.64 39.38
C VAL A 173 -11.56 -17.14 39.56
N ASP A 174 -11.38 -17.86 38.48
CA ASP A 174 -11.00 -19.28 38.48
C ASP A 174 -9.55 -19.39 38.03
N VAL A 175 -8.65 -19.71 38.96
CA VAL A 175 -7.21 -19.78 38.68
C VAL A 175 -6.83 -21.04 37.91
N GLY A 176 -7.59 -22.13 38.08
CA GLY A 176 -7.35 -23.38 37.39
C GLY A 176 -7.62 -23.27 35.89
N GLN A 177 -8.66 -22.51 35.53
CA GLN A 177 -9.01 -22.24 34.13
C GLN A 177 -8.42 -20.94 33.58
N ARG A 178 -7.78 -20.12 34.42
CA ARG A 178 -7.28 -18.78 34.09
C ARG A 178 -8.39 -17.87 33.54
N THR A 179 -9.54 -17.88 34.19
CA THR A 179 -10.72 -17.09 33.79
C THR A 179 -11.15 -16.13 34.89
N CYS A 180 -11.92 -15.11 34.50
CA CYS A 180 -12.53 -14.17 35.43
C CYS A 180 -13.90 -13.77 34.90
N SER A 181 -14.89 -13.59 35.77
CA SER A 181 -16.24 -13.19 35.35
C SER A 181 -16.29 -11.82 34.64
N CYS A 182 -15.22 -11.02 34.67
CA CYS A 182 -15.08 -9.81 33.83
C CYS A 182 -14.60 -10.09 32.38
N ARG A 183 -14.23 -11.34 32.05
CA ARG A 183 -13.76 -11.86 30.76
C ARG A 183 -12.48 -11.25 30.18
N ARG A 184 -11.89 -10.25 30.84
CA ARG A 184 -10.69 -9.55 30.35
C ARG A 184 -9.49 -10.49 30.22
N TRP A 185 -9.31 -11.42 31.16
CA TRP A 185 -8.18 -12.35 31.13
C TRP A 185 -8.25 -13.28 29.92
N GLU A 186 -9.42 -13.86 29.65
CA GLU A 186 -9.64 -14.74 28.49
C GLU A 186 -9.46 -14.03 27.16
N LEU A 187 -10.04 -12.82 27.03
CA LEU A 187 -10.07 -12.08 25.77
C LEU A 187 -8.71 -11.50 25.38
N THR A 188 -7.92 -11.09 26.38
CA THR A 188 -6.65 -10.40 26.13
C THR A 188 -5.44 -11.27 26.40
N GLY A 189 -5.58 -12.35 27.18
CA GLY A 189 -4.45 -13.11 27.69
C GLY A 189 -3.64 -12.36 28.78
N MET A 190 -4.09 -11.19 29.23
CA MET A 190 -3.48 -10.42 30.32
C MET A 190 -4.38 -10.51 31.56
N PRO A 191 -3.86 -10.90 32.74
CA PRO A 191 -4.65 -10.93 33.97
C PRO A 191 -5.29 -9.57 34.24
N CYS A 192 -6.58 -9.57 34.55
CA CYS A 192 -7.26 -8.36 34.98
C CYS A 192 -6.90 -8.01 36.43
N LYS A 193 -7.32 -6.84 36.91
CA LYS A 193 -7.11 -6.40 38.30
C LYS A 193 -7.61 -7.40 39.34
N HIS A 194 -8.73 -8.08 39.05
CA HIS A 194 -9.26 -9.13 39.93
C HIS A 194 -8.32 -10.35 40.01
N ALA A 195 -7.79 -10.80 38.86
CA ALA A 195 -6.86 -11.91 38.81
C ALA A 195 -5.51 -11.58 39.47
N VAL A 196 -5.03 -10.34 39.30
CA VAL A 196 -3.82 -9.85 40.00
C VAL A 196 -4.02 -9.83 41.51
N ALA A 197 -5.17 -9.34 42.00
CA ALA A 197 -5.47 -9.35 43.43
C ALA A 197 -5.46 -10.78 43.99
N VAL A 198 -5.99 -11.75 43.24
CA VAL A 198 -5.94 -13.17 43.60
C VAL A 198 -4.51 -13.70 43.63
N ASN A 199 -3.68 -13.39 42.63
CA ASN A 199 -2.27 -13.78 42.63
C ASN A 199 -1.54 -13.30 43.89
N TRP A 200 -1.72 -12.02 44.26
CA TRP A 200 -1.12 -11.47 45.48
C TRP A 200 -1.66 -12.11 46.75
N ASN A 201 -2.97 -12.34 46.83
CA ASN A 201 -3.57 -13.02 47.97
C ASN A 201 -3.02 -14.44 48.13
N MET A 202 -2.89 -15.20 47.04
CA MET A 202 -2.29 -16.54 47.05
C MET A 202 -0.84 -16.50 47.55
N ALA A 203 -0.05 -15.55 47.07
CA ALA A 203 1.35 -15.39 47.48
C ALA A 203 1.50 -15.06 48.97
N VAL A 204 0.68 -14.15 49.51
CA VAL A 204 0.71 -13.78 50.94
C VAL A 204 0.28 -14.97 51.83
N ASN A 205 -0.59 -15.84 51.34
CA ASN A 205 -1.01 -17.06 52.04
C ASN A 205 -0.06 -18.26 51.82
N GLY A 206 1.15 -18.03 51.30
CA GLY A 206 2.17 -19.07 51.16
C GLY A 206 1.95 -20.05 50.00
N ILE A 207 1.04 -19.76 49.06
CA ILE A 207 0.84 -20.57 47.86
C ILE A 207 1.83 -20.12 46.79
N GLU A 208 2.63 -21.05 46.28
CA GLU A 208 3.59 -20.77 45.22
C GLU A 208 2.88 -20.52 43.87
N VAL A 209 2.76 -19.25 43.48
CA VAL A 209 2.07 -18.83 42.24
C VAL A 209 2.95 -18.05 41.26
N GLY A 210 4.20 -17.80 41.64
CA GLY A 210 5.13 -16.95 40.90
C GLY A 210 4.72 -15.48 40.85
N ILE A 211 5.49 -14.68 40.11
CA ILE A 211 5.17 -13.25 39.89
C ILE A 211 3.90 -13.07 39.04
N PRO A 212 3.14 -11.98 39.19
CA PRO A 212 1.93 -11.74 38.39
C PRO A 212 2.16 -11.79 36.87
N GLU A 213 3.33 -11.39 36.39
CA GLU A 213 3.71 -11.44 34.98
C GLU A 213 3.73 -12.87 34.43
N SER A 214 3.97 -13.88 35.28
CA SER A 214 3.94 -15.30 34.90
C SER A 214 2.57 -15.77 34.39
N TRP A 215 1.51 -15.05 34.76
CA TRP A 215 0.13 -15.32 34.34
C TRP A 215 -0.25 -14.63 33.02
N VAL A 216 0.64 -13.78 32.49
CA VAL A 216 0.45 -13.09 31.20
C VAL A 216 0.82 -14.01 30.04
N SER A 217 -0.02 -14.02 29.00
CA SER A 217 0.20 -14.78 27.77
C SER A 217 1.57 -14.48 27.15
N LYS A 218 2.23 -15.52 26.64
CA LYS A 218 3.58 -15.47 26.06
C LYS A 218 3.72 -14.48 24.91
N VAL A 219 2.64 -14.13 24.22
CA VAL A 219 2.65 -13.13 23.13
C VAL A 219 3.14 -11.74 23.57
N TYR A 220 3.05 -11.41 24.86
CA TYR A 220 3.50 -10.13 25.42
C TYR A 220 4.93 -10.15 25.97
N TRP A 221 5.60 -11.30 25.97
CA TRP A 221 6.89 -11.45 26.62
C TRP A 221 8.04 -10.95 25.74
N LEU A 222 9.07 -10.38 26.39
CA LEU A 222 10.30 -9.97 25.71
C LEU A 222 11.01 -11.15 25.04
N ASP A 223 10.95 -12.35 25.61
CA ASP A 223 11.55 -13.55 25.03
C ASP A 223 10.94 -13.89 23.65
N THR A 224 9.64 -13.78 23.54
CA THR A 224 8.85 -14.05 22.34
C THR A 224 9.09 -12.95 21.33
N TRP A 225 9.13 -11.69 21.79
CA TRP A 225 9.49 -10.56 20.94
C TRP A 225 10.93 -10.69 20.40
N LYS A 226 11.89 -11.10 21.22
CA LYS A 226 13.27 -11.41 20.81
C LYS A 226 13.31 -12.48 19.73
N LYS A 227 12.57 -13.58 19.90
CA LYS A 227 12.49 -14.67 18.90
C LYS A 227 11.92 -14.19 17.56
N VAL A 228 10.85 -13.39 17.59
CA VAL A 228 10.24 -12.84 16.36
C VAL A 228 11.21 -11.99 15.55
N TYR A 229 12.09 -11.24 16.22
CA TYR A 229 13.06 -10.35 15.59
C TYR A 229 14.49 -10.92 15.57
N GLN A 230 14.68 -12.20 15.90
CA GLN A 230 16.02 -12.81 15.98
C GLN A 230 16.69 -12.91 14.61
N SER A 231 15.88 -13.07 13.56
CA SER A 231 16.39 -13.22 12.19
C SER A 231 16.73 -11.87 11.57
N THR A 232 17.81 -11.84 10.79
CA THR A 232 18.25 -10.66 10.06
C THR A 232 17.87 -10.73 8.59
N VAL A 233 17.69 -9.56 7.98
CA VAL A 233 17.59 -9.41 6.53
C VAL A 233 18.94 -8.92 6.04
N ASN A 234 19.64 -9.73 5.23
CA ASN A 234 20.97 -9.40 4.76
C ASN A 234 20.96 -8.22 3.77
N PRO A 235 22.00 -7.37 3.77
CA PRO A 235 22.21 -6.41 2.70
C PRO A 235 22.43 -7.15 1.37
N ILE A 236 22.05 -6.50 0.28
CA ILE A 236 22.30 -6.99 -1.08
C ILE A 236 23.13 -5.94 -1.84
N ASN A 237 23.90 -6.40 -2.81
CA ASN A 237 24.65 -5.51 -3.68
C ASN A 237 23.72 -4.71 -4.62
N GLY A 238 24.27 -3.72 -5.31
CA GLY A 238 23.57 -3.01 -6.39
C GLY A 238 23.27 -3.90 -7.60
N LYS A 239 22.38 -3.42 -8.48
CA LYS A 239 21.91 -4.15 -9.68
C LYS A 239 23.06 -4.58 -10.61
N ASP A 240 24.14 -3.82 -10.62
CA ASP A 240 25.39 -4.07 -11.34
C ASP A 240 26.10 -5.36 -10.91
N LEU A 241 25.91 -5.79 -9.66
CA LEU A 241 26.52 -6.99 -9.07
C LEU A 241 25.52 -8.13 -8.84
N TRP A 242 24.29 -8.00 -9.33
CA TRP A 242 23.28 -9.06 -9.21
C TRP A 242 23.62 -10.23 -10.13
N ILE A 243 23.66 -11.43 -9.57
CA ILE A 243 23.88 -12.66 -10.32
C ILE A 243 22.70 -12.83 -11.31
N PRO A 244 22.97 -13.04 -12.61
CA PRO A 244 21.92 -13.31 -13.58
C PRO A 244 21.03 -14.47 -13.13
N SER A 245 19.71 -14.29 -13.24
CA SER A 245 18.76 -15.34 -12.87
C SER A 245 18.94 -16.55 -13.77
N THR A 246 19.00 -17.74 -13.18
CA THR A 246 18.97 -19.02 -13.91
C THR A 246 17.57 -19.39 -14.41
N CYS A 247 16.57 -18.54 -14.16
CA CYS A 247 15.20 -18.78 -14.61
C CYS A 247 15.17 -18.82 -16.15
N PRO A 248 14.72 -19.93 -16.76
CA PRO A 248 14.68 -20.08 -18.22
C PRO A 248 13.65 -19.15 -18.88
N THR A 249 12.78 -18.53 -18.09
CA THR A 249 11.73 -17.64 -18.59
C THR A 249 12.30 -16.26 -18.90
N THR A 250 12.49 -15.97 -20.18
CA THR A 250 12.77 -14.61 -20.66
C THR A 250 11.53 -13.75 -20.51
N LEU A 251 11.54 -12.82 -19.55
CA LEU A 251 10.50 -11.80 -19.40
C LEU A 251 10.56 -10.82 -20.58
N LEU A 252 9.79 -11.11 -21.62
CA LEU A 252 9.68 -10.21 -22.76
C LEU A 252 8.86 -8.98 -22.39
N PRO A 253 9.27 -7.77 -22.80
CA PRO A 253 8.44 -6.59 -22.65
C PRO A 253 7.09 -6.84 -23.36
N PRO A 254 5.99 -6.27 -22.86
CA PRO A 254 4.70 -6.37 -23.52
C PRO A 254 4.85 -6.00 -25.00
N LYS A 255 4.31 -6.86 -25.90
CA LYS A 255 4.37 -6.60 -27.34
C LYS A 255 3.77 -5.23 -27.61
N HIS A 256 4.58 -4.32 -28.15
CA HIS A 256 4.13 -2.96 -28.44
C HIS A 256 3.10 -3.00 -29.59
N HIS A 257 1.81 -2.90 -29.24
CA HIS A 257 0.76 -2.78 -30.22
C HIS A 257 0.66 -1.31 -30.67
N LYS A 258 0.86 -1.03 -31.96
CA LYS A 258 0.47 0.28 -32.50
C LYS A 258 -1.04 0.39 -32.34
N GLN A 259 -1.52 1.35 -31.55
CA GLN A 259 -2.95 1.62 -31.52
C GLN A 259 -3.41 1.95 -32.95
N ILE A 260 -4.47 1.30 -33.42
CA ILE A 260 -5.05 1.57 -34.73
C ILE A 260 -5.47 3.04 -34.71
N GLY A 261 -4.72 3.87 -35.43
CA GLY A 261 -4.99 5.29 -35.51
C GLY A 261 -6.39 5.55 -36.04
N ARG A 262 -6.95 6.71 -35.72
CA ARG A 262 -8.27 7.16 -36.20
C ARG A 262 -8.40 6.90 -37.71
N PRO A 263 -9.48 6.26 -38.19
CA PRO A 263 -9.74 6.10 -39.62
C PRO A 263 -9.64 7.44 -40.32
N LYS A 264 -8.85 7.50 -41.40
CA LYS A 264 -8.68 8.74 -42.17
C LYS A 264 -10.03 9.09 -42.79
N LYS A 265 -10.59 10.25 -42.43
CA LYS A 265 -11.83 10.79 -43.03
C LYS A 265 -11.71 11.09 -44.52
N LYS A 266 -10.48 11.31 -45.02
CA LYS A 266 -10.20 11.59 -46.43
C LYS A 266 -9.65 10.33 -47.09
N ARG A 267 -10.21 9.99 -48.26
CA ARG A 267 -9.73 8.95 -49.17
C ARG A 267 -8.24 9.16 -49.49
N LYS A 268 -7.46 8.08 -49.62
CA LYS A 268 -6.14 8.15 -50.26
C LYS A 268 -6.34 8.49 -51.74
N LYS A 269 -5.81 9.63 -52.18
CA LYS A 269 -5.77 10.00 -53.60
C LYS A 269 -4.79 9.08 -54.35
N ALA A 270 -5.12 8.69 -55.57
CA ALA A 270 -4.21 7.96 -56.45
C ALA A 270 -3.01 8.83 -56.85
N VAL A 271 -1.93 8.21 -57.34
CA VAL A 271 -0.71 8.92 -57.78
C VAL A 271 -1.05 9.96 -58.86
N ASP A 272 -1.97 9.62 -59.75
CA ASP A 272 -2.40 10.46 -60.87
C ASP A 272 -3.14 11.73 -60.38
N GLU A 273 -3.83 11.64 -59.24
CA GLU A 273 -4.52 12.77 -58.60
C GLU A 273 -3.58 13.70 -57.82
N LEU A 274 -2.36 13.27 -57.51
CA LEU A 274 -1.31 14.10 -56.92
C LEU A 274 -0.57 14.92 -58.00
N ASN A 275 -0.45 14.36 -59.21
CA ASN A 275 0.21 15.00 -60.35
C ASN A 275 -0.63 16.10 -61.02
N GLN A 276 -1.94 16.17 -60.78
CA GLN A 276 -2.78 17.28 -61.26
C GLN A 276 -2.66 18.57 -60.43
N GLY A 277 -1.87 18.55 -59.33
CA GLY A 277 -1.66 19.69 -58.43
C GLY A 277 -0.34 20.42 -58.63
N VAL A 278 0.31 20.30 -59.80
CA VAL A 278 1.67 20.83 -60.05
C VAL A 278 1.72 22.37 -60.04
N SER A 279 0.59 23.08 -60.08
CA SER A 279 0.57 24.51 -59.73
C SER A 279 -0.78 24.98 -59.22
N LYS A 280 -0.83 25.42 -57.96
CA LYS A 280 -1.78 26.43 -57.49
C LYS A 280 -1.02 27.45 -56.65
N ASN A 281 -1.02 28.70 -57.08
CA ASN A 281 -0.46 29.89 -56.42
C ASN A 281 1.08 29.91 -56.26
N GLY A 282 1.82 29.56 -57.32
CA GLY A 282 3.23 29.98 -57.47
C GLY A 282 4.23 29.47 -56.43
N LYS A 283 3.90 28.44 -55.65
CA LYS A 283 4.81 27.82 -54.67
C LYS A 283 5.12 26.38 -55.06
N MET A 284 6.40 26.11 -55.31
CA MET A 284 6.92 24.76 -55.56
C MET A 284 6.65 23.85 -54.37
N VAL A 285 5.94 22.74 -54.60
CA VAL A 285 5.77 21.67 -53.61
C VAL A 285 6.99 20.75 -53.72
N ARG A 286 7.67 20.48 -52.60
CA ARG A 286 8.87 19.61 -52.54
C ARG A 286 8.53 18.19 -53.02
N ALA A 287 8.72 17.92 -54.31
CA ALA A 287 8.78 16.58 -54.86
C ALA A 287 10.21 16.06 -54.73
N GLY A 288 10.39 14.90 -54.10
CA GLY A 288 11.62 14.10 -54.26
C GLY A 288 12.55 13.90 -53.06
N ASN A 289 12.21 14.28 -51.83
CA ASN A 289 13.07 13.92 -50.69
C ASN A 289 12.84 12.47 -50.26
N THR A 290 13.78 11.58 -50.59
CA THR A 290 13.93 10.26 -49.97
C THR A 290 14.17 10.43 -48.48
N ILE A 291 13.14 10.13 -47.69
CA ILE A 291 13.23 10.19 -46.22
C ILE A 291 13.89 8.90 -45.72
N THR A 292 15.02 9.04 -45.03
CA THR A 292 15.70 7.94 -44.35
C THR A 292 15.27 7.88 -42.89
N CYS A 293 14.91 6.69 -42.41
CA CYS A 293 14.45 6.49 -41.06
C CYS A 293 15.60 6.59 -40.06
N THR A 294 15.57 7.54 -39.13
CA THR A 294 16.62 7.64 -38.10
C THR A 294 16.60 6.52 -37.06
N LEU A 295 15.63 5.57 -37.14
CA LEU A 295 15.52 4.45 -36.20
C LEU A 295 16.06 3.13 -36.77
N CYS A 296 15.77 2.81 -38.03
CA CYS A 296 16.23 1.59 -38.71
C CYS A 296 17.17 1.85 -39.90
N LYS A 297 17.42 3.12 -40.25
CA LYS A 297 18.23 3.58 -41.38
C LYS A 297 17.73 3.23 -42.79
N ASP A 298 16.56 2.59 -42.92
CA ASP A 298 15.96 2.34 -44.24
C ASP A 298 15.36 3.60 -44.88
N ILE A 299 15.34 3.62 -46.22
CA ILE A 299 14.83 4.72 -47.04
C ILE A 299 13.33 4.53 -47.31
N GLY A 300 12.58 5.62 -47.40
CA GLY A 300 11.16 5.64 -47.78
C GLY A 300 10.18 5.88 -46.62
N HIS A 301 10.66 5.99 -45.39
CA HIS A 301 9.80 6.23 -44.21
C HIS A 301 10.57 6.92 -43.08
N ASN A 302 9.89 7.68 -42.20
CA ASN A 302 10.54 8.35 -41.08
C ASN A 302 10.41 7.56 -39.77
N LYS A 303 11.12 7.99 -38.72
CA LYS A 303 11.06 7.40 -37.37
C LYS A 303 9.63 7.27 -36.82
N ARG A 304 8.70 8.16 -37.18
CA ARG A 304 7.31 8.12 -36.71
C ARG A 304 6.50 6.99 -37.38
N THR A 305 6.90 6.56 -38.56
CA THR A 305 6.22 5.50 -39.35
C THR A 305 7.00 4.19 -39.40
N CYS A 306 8.13 4.10 -38.68
CA CYS A 306 8.99 2.91 -38.64
C CYS A 306 8.29 1.71 -38.00
N ASN A 307 8.48 0.52 -38.59
CA ASN A 307 7.98 -0.76 -38.09
C ASN A 307 9.07 -1.62 -37.43
N GLY A 308 10.35 -1.19 -37.49
CA GLY A 308 11.47 -1.92 -36.92
C GLY A 308 11.78 -1.53 -35.47
N GLN A 309 12.43 -2.45 -34.74
CA GLN A 309 13.14 -2.12 -33.51
C GLN A 309 14.48 -1.46 -33.86
N ARG A 310 15.04 -0.66 -32.93
CA ARG A 310 16.39 -0.10 -33.09
C ARG A 310 17.35 -1.26 -33.40
N GLN A 311 18.05 -1.19 -34.52
CA GLN A 311 19.25 -2.01 -34.69
C GLN A 311 20.29 -1.41 -33.75
N ASN A 312 20.57 -2.10 -32.65
CA ASN A 312 21.71 -1.78 -31.81
C ASN A 312 22.96 -2.13 -32.63
N GLY A 313 23.66 -1.09 -33.09
CA GLY A 313 25.08 -1.20 -33.40
C GLY A 313 25.88 -1.08 -32.11
#